data_AF-A0A257M074-F1
#
_entry.id   AF-A0A257M074-F1
#
_cell.length_a   1.000
_cell.length_b   1.000
_cell.length_c   1.000
_cell.angle_alpha   90.00
_cell.angle_beta   90.00
_cell.angle_gamma   90.00
#
_symmetry.space_group_name_H-M   'P 1'
#
loop_
_entity.id
_entity.type
_entity.pdbx_description
1 polymer ?
#
loop_
_entity_poly.entity_id
_entity_poly.type
_entity_poly.pdbx_seq_one_letter_code
_entity_poly.pdbx_strand_id
1 'polypeptide(L)'
;MKSSRKNPFLRAIPLQAYTAFLLVSPLSAGTVYWDTNSTTAGSGNADGTWDAASTNWGDAAGTGTTAIWTAADTAAFAAGTDFTGTRVVTVSGTQSIAGILVDSEVVNLTLTGGTLDFGALQGSINTSAWGTTSGKTFTLNSVITGTNGLTIASNGDLSATGGGNGSITRLGGTNTFTGDVTITSGLVAFGSNAAFGNSANKIVLNGGG
;
A
#
# COMPACT_ATOMS: atom_id res chain seq x y z
N MET A 1 -43.69 -43.30 -67.63
CA MET A 1 -42.78 -42.27 -68.21
C MET A 1 -43.36 -40.91 -67.83
N LYS A 2 -42.78 -39.96 -67.10
CA LYS A 2 -41.42 -39.51 -66.71
C LYS A 2 -41.47 -39.10 -65.22
N SER A 3 -40.62 -39.60 -64.31
CA SER A 3 -39.27 -39.15 -63.94
C SER A 3 -39.13 -37.72 -63.37
N SER A 4 -38.81 -37.67 -62.06
CA SER A 4 -37.86 -36.77 -61.33
C SER A 4 -38.03 -35.24 -61.44
N ARG A 5 -38.02 -34.45 -60.36
CA ARG A 5 -36.83 -34.14 -59.54
C ARG A 5 -37.18 -33.71 -58.10
N LYS A 6 -36.50 -34.29 -57.12
CA LYS A 6 -36.41 -33.81 -55.73
C LYS A 6 -35.38 -32.66 -55.71
N ASN A 7 -35.73 -31.51 -55.13
CA ASN A 7 -34.77 -30.42 -54.86
C ASN A 7 -34.22 -30.56 -53.44
N PRO A 8 -32.91 -30.81 -53.25
CA PRO A 8 -32.28 -30.77 -51.94
C PRO A 8 -31.60 -29.42 -51.75
N PHE A 9 -32.28 -28.47 -51.12
CA PHE A 9 -31.63 -27.26 -50.61
C PHE A 9 -31.82 -27.19 -49.10
N LEU A 10 -31.15 -28.10 -48.39
CA LEU A 10 -30.81 -27.85 -46.97
C LEU A 10 -29.74 -26.75 -46.96
N ARG A 11 -30.14 -25.54 -46.58
CA ARG A 11 -29.20 -24.46 -46.26
C ARG A 11 -28.66 -24.73 -44.85
N ALA A 12 -27.38 -25.06 -44.74
CA ALA A 12 -26.67 -25.08 -43.48
C ALA A 12 -26.60 -23.66 -42.91
N ILE A 13 -27.12 -23.47 -41.69
CA ILE A 13 -26.97 -22.22 -40.94
C ILE A 13 -25.64 -22.33 -40.18
N PRO A 14 -24.66 -21.44 -40.39
CA PRO A 14 -23.44 -21.45 -39.60
C PRO A 14 -23.74 -20.93 -38.18
N LEU A 15 -23.50 -21.77 -37.18
CA LEU A 15 -23.54 -21.40 -35.76
C LEU A 15 -22.32 -20.50 -35.48
N GLN A 16 -22.53 -19.19 -35.42
CA GLN A 16 -21.50 -18.24 -34.99
C GLN A 16 -21.25 -18.42 -33.49
N ALA A 17 -20.09 -18.97 -33.16
CA ALA A 17 -19.58 -18.97 -31.79
C ALA A 17 -19.19 -17.53 -31.41
N TYR A 18 -20.02 -16.89 -30.58
CA TYR A 18 -19.63 -15.66 -29.89
C TYR A 18 -18.63 -16.04 -28.79
N THR A 19 -17.34 -15.84 -29.04
CA THR A 19 -16.34 -15.77 -27.97
C THR A 19 -16.60 -14.49 -27.18
N ALA A 20 -17.17 -14.62 -25.99
CA ALA A 20 -17.25 -13.55 -25.02
C ALA A 20 -15.82 -13.17 -24.58
N PHE A 21 -15.35 -12.00 -25.00
CA PHE A 21 -14.12 -11.42 -24.47
C PHE A 21 -14.43 -10.91 -23.06
N LEU A 22 -14.03 -11.66 -22.04
CA LEU A 22 -14.11 -11.23 -20.65
C LEU A 22 -13.15 -10.06 -20.46
N LEU A 23 -13.70 -8.84 -20.46
CA LEU A 23 -12.99 -7.65 -20.01
C LEU A 23 -12.79 -7.78 -18.50
N VAL A 24 -11.66 -8.37 -18.09
CA VAL A 24 -11.19 -8.24 -16.72
C VAL A 24 -10.68 -6.81 -16.58
N SER A 25 -11.51 -5.92 -16.06
CA SER A 25 -11.04 -4.61 -15.60
C SER A 25 -10.00 -4.84 -14.49
N PRO A 26 -8.82 -4.19 -14.55
CA PRO A 26 -7.88 -4.28 -13.45
C PRO A 26 -8.58 -3.79 -12.19
N LEU A 27 -8.64 -4.62 -11.16
CA LEU A 27 -9.10 -4.20 -9.84
C LEU A 27 -8.13 -3.11 -9.40
N SER A 28 -8.59 -1.87 -9.28
CA SER A 28 -7.81 -0.83 -8.62
C SER A 28 -7.68 -1.21 -7.17
N ALA A 29 -6.46 -1.16 -6.62
CA ALA A 29 -6.25 -1.26 -5.18
C ALA A 29 -7.13 -0.21 -4.47
N GLY A 30 -7.90 -0.64 -3.48
CA GLY A 30 -8.62 0.26 -2.58
C GLY A 30 -7.67 0.82 -1.53
N THR A 31 -8.01 1.96 -0.94
CA THR A 31 -7.38 2.40 0.30
C THR A 31 -8.25 1.96 1.47
N VAL A 32 -7.68 1.21 2.39
CA VAL A 32 -8.34 0.78 3.63
C VAL A 32 -7.57 1.30 4.83
N TYR A 33 -8.28 1.59 5.91
CA TYR A 33 -7.75 2.39 7.01
C TYR A 33 -7.61 1.56 8.28
N TRP A 34 -6.46 1.66 8.94
CA TRP A 34 -6.21 0.98 10.20
C TRP A 34 -7.21 1.43 11.27
N ASP A 35 -8.02 0.49 11.74
CA ASP A 35 -9.12 0.71 12.67
C ASP A 35 -9.27 -0.51 13.57
N THR A 36 -9.16 -0.32 14.88
CA THR A 36 -9.19 -1.37 15.90
C THR A 36 -10.41 -1.27 16.83
N ASN A 37 -11.32 -0.31 16.62
CA ASN A 37 -12.47 -0.07 17.50
C ASN A 37 -13.84 -0.31 16.83
N SER A 38 -13.84 -1.01 15.69
CA SER A 38 -15.06 -1.53 15.03
C SER A 38 -15.99 -0.39 14.60
N THR A 39 -17.28 -0.42 14.93
CA THR A 39 -18.23 0.64 14.52
C THR A 39 -18.16 1.90 15.40
N THR A 40 -17.16 2.02 16.28
CA THR A 40 -16.99 3.18 17.14
C THR A 40 -16.25 4.25 16.36
N ALA A 41 -16.81 5.46 16.23
CA ALA A 41 -16.19 6.55 15.50
C ALA A 41 -14.69 6.74 15.85
N GLY A 42 -13.83 6.66 14.84
CA GLY A 42 -12.37 6.74 14.96
C GLY A 42 -11.65 5.46 14.57
N SER A 43 -10.34 5.42 14.77
CA SER A 43 -9.44 4.29 14.52
C SER A 43 -9.23 3.40 15.73
N GLY A 44 -9.59 3.87 16.92
CA GLY A 44 -9.23 3.20 18.17
C GLY A 44 -7.76 3.38 18.48
N ASN A 45 -7.46 3.71 19.74
CA ASN A 45 -6.09 4.02 20.16
C ASN A 45 -5.30 2.80 20.66
N ALA A 46 -5.32 1.70 19.92
CA ALA A 46 -4.67 0.45 20.30
C ALA A 46 -3.69 -0.09 19.25
N ASP A 47 -2.65 -0.77 19.73
CA ASP A 47 -1.79 -1.62 18.92
C ASP A 47 -2.59 -2.77 18.30
N GLY A 48 -2.01 -3.45 17.32
CA GLY A 48 -2.65 -4.66 16.78
C GLY A 48 -1.79 -5.43 15.79
N THR A 49 -2.39 -6.50 15.26
CA THR A 49 -1.76 -7.38 14.27
C THR A 49 -2.35 -7.11 12.90
N TRP A 50 -1.48 -6.86 11.93
CA TRP A 50 -1.86 -6.90 10.52
C TRP A 50 -1.68 -8.32 10.00
N ASP A 51 -2.81 -8.99 9.80
CA ASP A 51 -2.91 -10.32 9.23
C ASP A 51 -4.19 -10.44 8.37
N ALA A 52 -4.46 -11.63 7.82
CA ALA A 52 -5.63 -11.90 6.98
C ALA A 52 -6.87 -12.38 7.76
N ALA A 53 -6.83 -12.40 9.09
CA ALA A 53 -7.87 -12.96 9.96
C ALA A 53 -8.51 -11.91 10.89
N SER A 54 -7.73 -10.94 11.35
CA SER A 54 -8.13 -9.87 12.26
C SER A 54 -8.86 -8.77 11.49
N THR A 55 -9.99 -8.32 12.04
CA THR A 55 -10.81 -7.25 11.46
C THR A 55 -10.31 -5.88 11.90
N ASN A 56 -9.19 -5.44 11.32
CA ASN A 56 -8.50 -4.19 11.69
C ASN A 56 -8.50 -3.13 10.57
N TRP A 57 -9.39 -3.24 9.58
CA TRP A 57 -9.41 -2.37 8.40
C TRP A 57 -10.80 -1.79 8.16
N GLY A 58 -10.96 -0.49 8.38
CA GLY A 58 -12.21 0.26 8.25
C GLY A 58 -12.22 1.24 7.07
N ASP A 59 -13.15 2.19 7.16
CA ASP A 59 -13.27 3.30 6.23
C ASP A 59 -12.48 4.53 6.70
N ALA A 60 -12.32 5.52 5.82
CA ALA A 60 -11.58 6.74 6.14
C ALA A 60 -12.17 7.51 7.34
N ALA A 61 -13.48 7.38 7.57
CA ALA A 61 -14.16 8.08 8.67
C ALA A 61 -14.00 7.35 10.02
N GLY A 62 -13.58 6.09 10.03
CA GLY A 62 -13.57 5.25 11.24
C GLY A 62 -14.99 5.00 11.77
N THR A 63 -16.00 5.01 10.90
CA THR A 63 -17.41 4.80 11.31
C THR A 63 -18.01 3.53 10.71
N GLY A 64 -17.34 2.99 9.68
CA GLY A 64 -17.73 1.76 9.03
C GLY A 64 -17.51 0.52 9.90
N THR A 65 -17.98 -0.62 9.42
CA THR A 65 -17.61 -1.92 10.01
C THR A 65 -16.20 -2.28 9.56
N THR A 66 -15.35 -2.71 10.48
CA THR A 66 -14.01 -3.18 10.15
C THR A 66 -14.05 -4.54 9.45
N ALA A 67 -13.07 -4.77 8.59
CA ALA A 67 -12.90 -5.94 7.77
C ALA A 67 -11.48 -6.51 7.91
N ILE A 68 -11.28 -7.70 7.36
CA ILE A 68 -9.96 -8.33 7.22
C ILE A 68 -9.15 -7.62 6.13
N TRP A 69 -7.82 -7.78 6.18
CA TRP A 69 -6.95 -7.28 5.12
C TRP A 69 -7.28 -7.95 3.77
N THR A 70 -7.45 -7.13 2.73
CA THR A 70 -7.53 -7.62 1.35
C THR A 70 -6.19 -7.39 0.67
N ALA A 71 -5.61 -8.47 0.14
CA ALA A 71 -4.30 -8.41 -0.50
C ALA A 71 -4.27 -7.40 -1.65
N ALA A 72 -3.13 -6.71 -1.79
CA ALA A 72 -2.84 -5.68 -2.77
C ALA A 72 -3.59 -4.34 -2.60
N ASP A 73 -4.32 -4.12 -1.50
CA ASP A 73 -4.82 -2.79 -1.15
C ASP A 73 -3.71 -1.86 -0.65
N THR A 74 -4.03 -0.57 -0.56
CA THR A 74 -3.21 0.45 0.09
C THR A 74 -3.60 0.54 1.57
N ALA A 75 -2.62 0.36 2.46
CA ALA A 75 -2.82 0.49 3.89
C ALA A 75 -2.64 1.95 4.31
N ALA A 76 -3.71 2.56 4.79
CA ALA A 76 -3.67 3.88 5.41
C ALA A 76 -3.69 3.75 6.93
N PHE A 77 -2.72 4.35 7.62
CA PHE A 77 -2.65 4.35 9.07
C PHE A 77 -3.26 5.64 9.61
N ALA A 78 -4.58 5.58 9.82
CA ALA A 78 -5.46 6.38 10.68
C ALA A 78 -6.85 6.41 10.05
N ALA A 79 -7.86 5.91 10.75
CA ALA A 79 -9.26 6.14 10.43
C ALA A 79 -9.83 7.26 11.32
N GLY A 80 -10.64 8.15 10.77
CA GLY A 80 -11.19 9.29 11.51
C GLY A 80 -10.11 10.25 12.02
N THR A 81 -10.36 10.92 13.15
CA THR A 81 -9.49 12.00 13.67
C THR A 81 -8.92 11.70 15.06
N ASP A 82 -9.08 10.49 15.57
CA ASP A 82 -8.78 10.14 16.97
C ASP A 82 -7.42 9.46 17.15
N PHE A 83 -6.67 9.23 16.07
CA PHE A 83 -5.37 8.59 16.15
C PHE A 83 -4.40 9.51 16.86
N THR A 84 -4.12 9.23 18.13
CA THR A 84 -3.19 10.02 18.95
C THR A 84 -2.10 9.15 19.53
N GLY A 85 -0.90 9.73 19.67
CA GLY A 85 0.22 9.08 20.35
C GLY A 85 1.01 8.08 19.50
N THR A 86 1.48 7.03 20.18
CA THR A 86 2.37 6.01 19.63
C THR A 86 1.62 4.71 19.38
N ARG A 87 1.86 4.06 18.23
CA ARG A 87 1.35 2.73 17.93
C ARG A 87 2.41 1.79 17.38
N VAL A 88 2.24 0.51 17.69
CA VAL A 88 2.94 -0.61 17.06
C VAL A 88 1.93 -1.50 16.35
N VAL A 89 2.13 -1.70 15.06
CA VAL A 89 1.39 -2.68 14.26
C VAL A 89 2.34 -3.82 13.92
N THR A 90 2.00 -5.02 14.39
CA THR A 90 2.77 -6.23 14.11
C THR A 90 2.28 -6.85 12.81
N VAL A 91 3.09 -6.77 11.76
CA VAL A 91 2.84 -7.45 10.49
C VAL A 91 3.08 -8.94 10.71
N SER A 92 2.08 -9.77 10.47
CA SER A 92 2.20 -11.23 10.55
C SER A 92 2.33 -11.83 9.15
N GLY A 93 3.28 -12.75 8.96
CA GLY A 93 3.52 -13.38 7.66
C GLY A 93 3.92 -12.39 6.58
N THR A 94 3.43 -12.60 5.36
CA THR A 94 3.62 -11.68 4.23
C THR A 94 2.30 -11.03 3.87
N GLN A 95 2.28 -9.70 3.82
CA GLN A 95 1.14 -8.90 3.38
C GLN A 95 1.48 -8.31 2.01
N SER A 96 0.73 -8.69 0.98
CA SER A 96 0.81 -8.06 -0.33
C SER A 96 0.08 -6.72 -0.29
N ILE A 97 0.75 -5.65 -0.74
CA ILE A 97 0.28 -4.27 -0.58
C ILE A 97 0.52 -3.46 -1.86
N ALA A 98 -0.32 -2.45 -2.10
CA ALA A 98 -0.08 -1.45 -3.15
C ALA A 98 0.65 -0.20 -2.65
N GLY A 99 0.54 0.09 -1.35
CA GLY A 99 1.03 1.35 -0.79
C GLY A 99 0.89 1.42 0.72
N ILE A 100 1.61 2.36 1.31
CA ILE A 100 1.45 2.78 2.70
C ILE A 100 1.20 4.29 2.73
N LEU A 101 0.12 4.69 3.40
CA LEU A 101 -0.20 6.07 3.73
C LEU A 101 -0.18 6.22 5.25
N VAL A 102 0.38 7.31 5.74
CA VAL A 102 0.32 7.67 7.18
C VAL A 102 -0.31 9.05 7.28
N ASP A 103 -1.45 9.13 7.97
CA ASP A 103 -2.25 10.35 8.01
C ASP A 103 -1.73 11.38 9.03
N SER A 104 -2.31 12.57 8.98
CA SER A 104 -1.88 13.78 9.69
C SER A 104 -1.89 13.64 11.22
N GLU A 105 -2.78 12.80 11.74
CA GLU A 105 -3.04 12.59 13.16
C GLU A 105 -1.96 11.72 13.81
N VAL A 106 -1.36 10.80 13.04
CA VAL A 106 -0.31 9.89 13.53
C VAL A 106 0.91 10.66 14.04
N VAL A 107 1.35 10.36 15.27
CA VAL A 107 2.56 10.95 15.83
C VAL A 107 3.72 9.96 15.76
N ASN A 108 3.57 8.76 16.32
CA ASN A 108 4.58 7.72 16.21
C ASN A 108 3.94 6.41 15.77
N LEU A 109 4.40 5.85 14.66
CA LEU A 109 3.95 4.55 14.17
C LEU A 109 5.15 3.64 13.94
N THR A 110 5.07 2.40 14.41
CA THR A 110 6.06 1.36 14.10
C THR A 110 5.37 0.17 13.44
N LEU A 111 5.77 -0.18 12.23
CA LEU A 111 5.48 -1.49 11.65
C LEU A 111 6.64 -2.43 11.97
N THR A 112 6.36 -3.61 12.50
CA THR A 112 7.38 -4.59 12.87
C THR A 112 6.94 -6.01 12.56
N GLY A 113 7.87 -6.97 12.57
CA GLY A 113 7.58 -8.37 12.30
C GLY A 113 7.82 -8.73 10.83
N GLY A 114 6.77 -9.26 10.18
CA GLY A 114 6.79 -9.93 8.89
C GLY A 114 7.20 -9.09 7.68
N THR A 115 6.64 -9.43 6.52
CA THR A 115 7.04 -8.89 5.21
C THR A 115 5.92 -8.07 4.59
N LEU A 116 6.28 -6.91 4.05
CA LEU A 116 5.46 -6.05 3.20
C LEU A 116 5.91 -6.26 1.75
N ASP A 117 5.04 -6.84 0.93
CA ASP A 117 5.35 -7.25 -0.44
C ASP A 117 4.63 -6.37 -1.47
N PHE A 118 5.39 -5.53 -2.16
CA PHE A 118 4.88 -4.71 -3.27
C PHE A 118 4.79 -5.49 -4.59
N GLY A 119 5.32 -6.71 -4.65
CA GLY A 119 5.36 -7.52 -5.87
C GLY A 119 6.02 -6.78 -7.03
N ALA A 120 5.27 -6.65 -8.13
CA ALA A 120 5.69 -5.91 -9.31
C ALA A 120 5.26 -4.42 -9.32
N LEU A 121 4.69 -3.91 -8.23
CA LEU A 121 4.38 -2.49 -8.11
C LEU A 121 5.64 -1.72 -7.70
N GLN A 122 5.74 -0.46 -8.13
CA GLN A 122 6.69 0.45 -7.50
C GLN A 122 6.16 0.78 -6.11
N GLY A 123 6.88 0.39 -5.06
CA GLY A 123 6.38 0.55 -3.70
C GLY A 123 6.26 2.02 -3.33
N SER A 124 5.16 2.38 -2.68
CA SER A 124 4.89 3.76 -2.26
C SER A 124 4.79 3.84 -0.75
N ILE A 125 5.58 4.73 -0.15
CA ILE A 125 5.53 5.07 1.27
C ILE A 125 5.32 6.57 1.38
N ASN A 126 4.19 6.98 1.94
CA ASN A 126 3.81 8.38 1.98
C ASN A 126 3.40 8.82 3.40
N THR A 127 4.15 9.78 3.95
CA THR A 127 3.85 10.47 5.21
C THR A 127 3.67 11.99 5.01
N SER A 128 3.46 12.43 3.76
CA SER A 128 3.36 13.85 3.39
C SER A 128 2.18 14.57 4.03
N ALA A 129 1.17 13.84 4.51
CA ALA A 129 0.04 14.39 5.27
C ALA A 129 0.47 15.11 6.57
N TRP A 130 1.66 14.81 7.10
CA TRP A 130 2.21 15.55 8.24
C TRP A 130 2.59 17.00 7.92
N GLY A 131 2.77 17.34 6.64
CA GLY A 131 3.07 18.69 6.18
C GLY A 131 4.27 19.32 6.90
N THR A 132 4.03 20.46 7.55
CA THR A 132 5.04 21.21 8.32
C THR A 132 5.13 20.81 9.80
N THR A 133 4.33 19.84 10.24
CA THR A 133 4.33 19.38 11.64
C THR A 133 5.61 18.59 11.94
N SER A 134 6.34 19.00 12.98
CA SER A 134 7.60 18.36 13.43
C SER A 134 7.37 17.39 14.61
N GLY A 135 8.32 16.47 14.81
CA GLY A 135 8.33 15.55 15.95
C GLY A 135 7.52 14.26 15.76
N LYS A 136 7.12 13.94 14.53
CA LYS A 136 6.44 12.69 14.17
C LYS A 136 7.44 11.67 13.61
N THR A 137 7.23 10.38 13.85
CA THR A 137 8.13 9.34 13.36
C THR A 137 7.35 8.14 12.83
N PHE A 138 7.68 7.72 11.61
CA PHE A 138 7.19 6.47 11.04
C PHE A 138 8.35 5.51 10.93
N THR A 139 8.32 4.42 11.69
CA THR A 139 9.36 3.39 11.68
C THR A 139 8.87 2.15 10.96
N LEU A 140 9.62 1.73 9.94
CA LEU A 140 9.39 0.51 9.16
C LEU A 140 10.47 -0.52 9.50
N ASN A 141 10.20 -1.39 10.47
CA ASN A 141 11.09 -2.49 10.85
C ASN A 141 10.74 -3.81 10.12
N SER A 142 9.53 -3.96 9.60
CA SER A 142 9.14 -5.08 8.73
C SER A 142 10.03 -5.13 7.48
N VAL A 143 10.25 -6.34 6.96
CA VAL A 143 11.00 -6.53 5.71
C VAL A 143 10.17 -6.00 4.55
N ILE A 144 10.78 -5.20 3.68
CA ILE A 144 10.17 -4.74 2.44
C ILE A 144 10.74 -5.56 1.27
N THR A 145 9.86 -6.09 0.43
CA THR A 145 10.20 -6.83 -0.80
C THR A 145 9.39 -6.33 -2.00
N GLY A 146 9.82 -6.70 -3.21
CA GLY A 146 9.27 -6.25 -4.49
C GLY A 146 10.37 -6.02 -5.52
N THR A 147 10.00 -5.76 -6.78
CA THR A 147 10.99 -5.71 -7.88
C THR A 147 11.22 -4.34 -8.51
N ASN A 148 10.33 -3.37 -8.26
CA ASN A 148 10.28 -2.10 -9.01
C ASN A 148 10.67 -0.86 -8.19
N GLY A 149 11.45 -1.08 -7.12
CA GLY A 149 11.97 -0.01 -6.26
C GLY A 149 10.93 0.59 -5.33
N LEU A 150 11.32 1.69 -4.68
CA LEU A 150 10.48 2.42 -3.74
C LEU A 150 10.45 3.91 -4.07
N THR A 151 9.28 4.53 -3.90
CA THR A 151 9.10 5.97 -3.84
C THR A 151 8.68 6.33 -2.42
N ILE A 152 9.45 7.22 -1.79
CA ILE A 152 9.25 7.68 -0.42
C ILE A 152 8.96 9.17 -0.44
N ALA A 153 7.71 9.52 -0.17
CA ALA A 153 7.29 10.88 0.11
C ALA A 153 7.23 11.06 1.63
N SER A 154 8.37 11.34 2.25
CA SER A 154 8.41 11.65 3.67
C SER A 154 7.83 13.04 3.93
N ASN A 155 7.51 13.35 5.18
CA ASN A 155 7.13 14.68 5.61
C ASN A 155 8.31 15.65 5.49
N GLY A 156 8.03 16.93 5.30
CA GLY A 156 9.04 17.95 5.06
C GLY A 156 8.35 19.28 4.83
N ASP A 157 9.00 20.40 5.15
CA ASP A 157 8.59 21.64 4.53
C ASP A 157 8.83 21.50 3.02
N LEU A 158 7.77 21.32 2.24
CA LEU A 158 7.82 21.21 0.78
C LEU A 158 8.42 22.46 0.11
N SER A 159 8.52 23.59 0.84
CA SER A 159 9.17 24.80 0.36
C SER A 159 10.70 24.77 0.50
N ALA A 160 11.25 23.88 1.32
CA ALA A 160 12.67 23.63 1.44
C ALA A 160 12.98 22.26 0.84
N THR A 161 13.74 22.21 -0.25
CA THR A 161 14.22 20.97 -0.89
C THR A 161 15.23 20.17 -0.02
N GLY A 162 15.07 20.13 1.31
CA GLY A 162 16.05 19.51 2.21
C GLY A 162 15.76 19.66 3.72
N GLY A 163 14.78 18.93 4.25
CA GLY A 163 14.84 18.46 5.64
C GLY A 163 14.56 19.47 6.78
N GLY A 164 13.95 20.63 6.52
CA GLY A 164 13.65 21.63 7.56
C GLY A 164 12.60 21.22 8.62
N ASN A 165 11.91 20.09 8.43
CA ASN A 165 10.92 19.53 9.35
C ASN A 165 11.52 18.30 10.05
N GLY A 166 11.48 18.26 11.38
CA GLY A 166 12.07 17.19 12.19
C GLY A 166 11.27 15.89 12.26
N SER A 167 10.15 15.75 11.53
CA SER A 167 9.47 14.46 11.43
C SER A 167 10.20 13.55 10.43
N ILE A 168 10.18 12.24 10.67
CA ILE A 168 11.08 11.28 10.01
C ILE A 168 10.32 10.05 9.55
N THR A 169 10.60 9.60 8.33
CA THR A 169 10.33 8.22 7.90
C THR A 169 11.61 7.39 8.05
N ARG A 170 11.58 6.33 8.85
CA ARG A 170 12.76 5.51 9.17
C ARG A 170 12.62 4.09 8.63
N LEU A 171 13.56 3.71 7.77
CA LEU A 171 13.72 2.33 7.31
C LEU A 171 14.64 1.56 8.28
N GLY A 172 14.04 0.70 9.10
CA GLY A 172 14.75 -0.13 10.08
C GLY A 172 14.90 -1.60 9.66
N GLY A 173 14.09 -2.07 8.71
CA GLY A 173 14.10 -3.45 8.21
C GLY A 173 15.36 -3.83 7.43
N THR A 174 15.65 -5.12 7.36
CA THR A 174 16.63 -5.69 6.40
C THR A 174 15.87 -6.04 5.13
N ASN A 175 15.87 -5.13 4.17
CA ASN A 175 14.99 -5.19 3.01
C ASN A 175 15.60 -6.02 1.87
N THR A 176 14.75 -6.63 1.05
CA THR A 176 15.15 -7.53 -0.05
C THR A 176 14.66 -7.08 -1.42
N PHE A 177 13.97 -5.93 -1.51
CA PHE A 177 13.49 -5.41 -2.78
C PHE A 177 14.64 -5.05 -3.74
N THR A 178 14.34 -5.11 -5.04
CA THR A 178 15.19 -4.57 -6.11
C THR A 178 14.56 -3.32 -6.72
N GLY A 179 15.39 -2.52 -7.38
CA GLY A 179 14.98 -1.25 -8.00
C GLY A 179 15.33 -0.06 -7.13
N ASP A 180 15.52 1.09 -7.76
CA ASP A 180 16.01 2.29 -7.11
C ASP A 180 15.02 2.83 -6.06
N VAL A 181 15.56 3.51 -5.05
CA VAL A 181 14.80 4.24 -4.03
C VAL A 181 14.78 5.71 -4.41
N THR A 182 13.61 6.27 -4.63
CA THR A 182 13.43 7.70 -4.89
C THR A 182 12.81 8.37 -3.66
N ILE A 183 13.52 9.33 -3.07
CA ILE A 183 13.04 10.14 -1.95
C ILE A 183 12.58 11.48 -2.52
N THR A 184 11.27 11.70 -2.55
CA THR A 184 10.65 12.86 -3.22
C THR A 184 10.45 14.05 -2.30
N SER A 185 10.44 13.83 -0.99
CA SER A 185 10.27 14.88 0.00
C SER A 185 10.75 14.42 1.37
N GLY A 186 11.14 15.39 2.18
CA GLY A 186 11.32 15.16 3.60
C GLY A 186 12.61 14.46 4.01
N LEU A 187 12.66 14.05 5.28
CA LEU A 187 13.80 13.35 5.87
C LEU A 187 13.53 11.84 5.95
N VAL A 188 14.47 11.05 5.43
CA VAL A 188 14.46 9.59 5.54
C VAL A 188 15.66 9.12 6.35
N ALA A 189 15.41 8.47 7.48
CA ALA A 189 16.45 7.84 8.28
C ALA A 189 16.54 6.34 7.97
N PHE A 190 17.69 5.73 8.23
CA PHE A 190 17.90 4.30 8.03
C PHE A 190 18.78 3.69 9.12
N GLY A 191 18.54 2.42 9.44
CA GLY A 191 19.30 1.70 10.48
C GLY A 191 20.57 1.01 9.97
N SER A 192 20.62 0.65 8.69
CA SER A 192 21.78 0.01 8.04
C SER A 192 21.67 0.13 6.52
N ASN A 193 22.74 -0.18 5.78
CA ASN A 193 22.70 -0.18 4.31
C ASN A 193 21.66 -1.15 3.74
N ALA A 194 21.38 -2.27 4.44
CA ALA A 194 20.38 -3.24 4.01
C ALA A 194 18.94 -2.69 4.06
N ALA A 195 18.72 -1.54 4.70
CA ALA A 195 17.43 -0.85 4.67
C ALA A 195 17.06 -0.34 3.26
N PHE A 196 18.01 -0.20 2.34
CA PHE A 196 17.75 0.19 0.94
C PHE A 196 17.65 -0.99 -0.03
N GLY A 197 17.49 -2.21 0.48
CA GLY A 197 17.27 -3.40 -0.34
C GLY A 197 18.56 -3.96 -0.94
N ASN A 198 18.47 -4.43 -2.18
CA ASN A 198 19.61 -4.92 -2.95
C ASN A 198 20.73 -3.85 -3.04
N SER A 199 21.99 -4.27 -2.90
CA SER A 199 23.15 -3.35 -2.93
C SER A 199 23.36 -2.64 -4.27
N ALA A 200 22.72 -3.11 -5.35
CA ALA A 200 22.72 -2.46 -6.65
C ALA A 200 21.69 -1.31 -6.76
N ASN A 201 20.75 -1.20 -5.82
CA ASN A 201 19.75 -0.13 -5.81
C ASN A 201 20.44 1.23 -5.63
N LYS A 202 20.05 2.22 -6.43
CA LYS A 202 20.47 3.60 -6.23
C LYS A 202 19.53 4.30 -5.28
N ILE A 203 20.03 5.34 -4.63
CA ILE A 203 19.23 6.30 -3.87
C ILE A 203 19.17 7.59 -4.68
N VAL A 204 17.97 7.97 -5.09
CA VAL A 204 17.68 9.18 -5.86
C VAL A 204 17.01 10.19 -4.93
N LEU A 205 17.68 11.32 -4.70
CA LEU A 205 17.14 12.43 -3.93
C LEU A 205 16.46 13.40 -4.89
N ASN A 206 15.13 13.49 -4.84
CA ASN A 206 14.30 14.32 -5.73
C ASN A 206 13.37 15.25 -4.92
N GLY A 207 13.94 15.99 -3.96
CA GLY A 207 13.22 16.93 -3.10
C GLY A 207 13.28 16.62 -1.61
N GLY A 208 13.72 15.40 -1.24
CA GLY A 208 14.04 15.01 0.14
C GLY A 208 15.46 14.49 0.31
N GLY A 209 15.81 14.13 1.55
CA GLY A 209 17.10 13.60 1.98
C GLY A 209 17.06 13.22 3.44
#